data_AF-A0A814JE76-F1
#
_entry.id   AF-A0A814JE76-F1
#
_cell.length_a   1.000
_cell.length_b   1.000
_cell.length_c   1.000
_cell.angle_alpha   90.00
_cell.angle_beta   90.00
_cell.angle_gamma   90.00
#
_symmetry.space_group_name_H-M   'P 1'
#
loop_
_entity.id
_entity.type
_entity.pdbx_description
1 polymer ?
#
loop_
_entity_poly.entity_id
_entity_poly.type
_entity_poly.pdbx_seq_one_letter_code
_entity_poly.pdbx_strand_id
1 'polypeptide(L)'
;MAVVVINQPVLPQVQLHDRPYLIGYWLGYAGERENRRLRDLPIHLLTHIHIFLFEIHFNPSIALVTNYLTSESNERWQEILSDVHEIRHRYPIKFIASILDNSYLMKFGIEMTDKQLDEWCYTVYRKVVIEWQLDGIDLDFESTNQFDYDMNTQNYN
;
A
#
# COMPACT_ATOMS: atom_id res chain seq x y z
N MET A 1 7.25 -36.80 32.81
CA MET A 1 6.86 -35.46 32.36
C MET A 1 6.02 -35.63 31.10
N ALA A 2 4.72 -35.36 31.16
CA ALA A 2 3.78 -35.62 30.06
C ALA A 2 3.60 -34.35 29.23
N VAL A 3 3.84 -34.43 27.91
CA VAL A 3 3.51 -33.39 26.95
C VAL A 3 2.14 -33.72 26.37
N VAL A 4 1.14 -32.91 26.69
CA VAL A 4 -0.18 -32.98 26.05
C VAL A 4 -0.07 -32.20 24.74
N VAL A 5 -0.06 -32.92 23.62
CA VAL A 5 -0.21 -32.31 22.29
C VAL A 5 -1.69 -32.06 22.09
N ILE A 6 -2.10 -30.80 22.18
CA ILE A 6 -3.45 -30.39 21.79
C ILE A 6 -3.44 -30.36 20.26
N ASN A 7 -4.03 -31.38 19.64
CA ASN A 7 -4.34 -31.35 18.21
C ASN A 7 -5.32 -30.21 17.98
N GLN A 8 -4.81 -29.10 17.43
CA GLN A 8 -5.66 -28.07 16.85
C GLN A 8 -6.58 -28.75 15.83
N PRO A 9 -7.89 -28.42 15.79
CA PRO A 9 -8.74 -28.91 14.73
C PRO A 9 -8.15 -28.44 13.40
N VAL A 10 -7.79 -29.40 12.55
CA VAL A 10 -7.43 -29.15 11.16
C VAL A 10 -8.66 -28.58 10.50
N LEU A 11 -8.75 -27.25 10.42
CA LEU A 11 -9.69 -26.60 9.52
C LEU A 11 -9.37 -27.12 8.12
N PRO A 12 -10.37 -27.51 7.32
CA PRO A 12 -10.12 -27.97 5.96
C PRO A 12 -9.31 -26.91 5.22
N GLN A 13 -8.11 -27.28 4.77
CA GLN A 13 -7.32 -26.46 3.86
C GLN A 13 -8.13 -26.33 2.57
N VAL A 14 -8.81 -25.20 2.42
CA VAL A 14 -9.35 -24.80 1.12
C VAL A 14 -8.15 -24.59 0.22
N GLN A 15 -7.90 -25.55 -0.69
CA GLN A 15 -6.97 -25.34 -1.80
C GLN A 15 -7.45 -24.13 -2.60
N LEU A 16 -6.74 -23.02 -2.48
CA LEU A 16 -7.06 -21.74 -3.15
C LEU A 16 -6.66 -21.71 -4.64
N HIS A 17 -6.36 -22.85 -5.25
CA HIS A 17 -5.64 -22.88 -6.54
C HIS A 17 -6.50 -22.80 -7.81
N ASP A 18 -7.84 -22.77 -7.70
CA ASP A 18 -8.71 -22.84 -8.90
C ASP A 18 -9.45 -21.53 -9.25
N ARG A 19 -9.24 -20.43 -8.49
CA ARG A 19 -9.88 -19.14 -8.78
C ARG A 19 -8.86 -18.06 -9.12
N PRO A 20 -9.12 -17.21 -10.13
CA PRO A 20 -8.27 -16.06 -10.41
C PRO A 20 -8.23 -15.12 -9.20
N TYR A 21 -7.08 -14.51 -8.97
CA TYR A 21 -6.96 -13.43 -8.00
C TYR A 21 -7.71 -12.20 -8.53
N LEU A 22 -8.72 -11.75 -7.78
CA LEU A 22 -9.40 -10.49 -8.06
C LEU A 22 -8.87 -9.40 -7.12
N ILE A 23 -8.22 -8.41 -7.72
CA ILE A 23 -7.57 -7.31 -7.01
C ILE A 23 -8.45 -6.06 -7.14
N GLY A 24 -8.81 -5.46 -6.01
CA GLY A 24 -9.48 -4.16 -5.98
C GLY A 24 -8.49 -3.07 -5.58
N TYR A 25 -8.33 -2.04 -6.41
CA TYR A 25 -7.64 -0.82 -6.03
C TYR A 25 -8.63 0.13 -5.39
N TRP A 26 -8.36 0.54 -4.14
CA TRP A 26 -9.19 1.47 -3.39
C TRP A 26 -8.48 2.81 -3.26
N LEU A 27 -9.08 3.82 -3.89
CA LEU A 27 -8.58 5.18 -3.94
C LEU A 27 -9.33 6.02 -2.90
N GLY A 28 -8.74 6.19 -1.71
CA GLY A 28 -9.40 6.88 -0.60
C GLY A 28 -9.86 8.30 -0.94
N TYR A 29 -9.05 9.01 -1.73
CA TYR A 29 -9.25 10.38 -2.19
C TYR A 29 -10.31 10.51 -3.31
N ALA A 30 -10.45 9.51 -4.19
CA ALA A 30 -11.43 9.54 -5.28
C ALA A 30 -12.88 9.49 -4.77
N GLY A 31 -13.05 9.16 -3.47
CA GLY A 31 -14.32 9.08 -2.76
C GLY A 31 -14.72 10.36 -2.02
N GLU A 32 -13.97 11.46 -2.08
CA GLU A 32 -14.27 12.71 -1.34
C GLU A 32 -15.65 13.30 -1.65
N ARG A 33 -16.22 13.01 -2.84
CA ARG A 33 -17.60 13.41 -3.19
C ARG A 33 -18.68 12.46 -2.66
N GLU A 34 -18.34 11.25 -2.23
CA GLU A 34 -19.31 10.18 -1.97
C GLU A 34 -19.14 9.42 -0.64
N ASN A 35 -18.22 9.81 0.28
CA ASN A 35 -18.05 9.18 1.60
C ASN A 35 -17.87 7.64 1.56
N ARG A 36 -17.35 7.10 0.45
CA ARG A 36 -17.19 5.65 0.27
C ARG A 36 -16.14 5.11 1.25
N ARG A 37 -16.51 4.09 2.00
CA ARG A 37 -15.61 3.38 2.92
C ARG A 37 -15.12 2.09 2.30
N LEU A 38 -14.01 1.57 2.84
CA LEU A 38 -13.42 0.32 2.38
C LEU A 38 -14.42 -0.85 2.47
N ARG A 39 -15.27 -0.83 3.51
CA ARG A 39 -16.34 -1.80 3.75
C ARG A 39 -17.46 -1.80 2.71
N ASP A 40 -17.55 -0.75 1.87
CA ASP A 40 -18.59 -0.65 0.84
C ASP A 40 -18.20 -1.38 -0.46
N LEU A 41 -16.96 -1.84 -0.56
CA LEU A 41 -16.49 -2.68 -1.67
C LEU A 41 -17.21 -4.05 -1.67
N PRO A 42 -17.28 -4.74 -2.82
CA PRO A 42 -17.76 -6.12 -2.89
C PRO A 42 -16.71 -7.10 -2.34
N ILE A 43 -16.36 -6.94 -1.06
CA ILE A 43 -15.28 -7.62 -0.32
C ILE A 43 -15.26 -9.13 -0.57
N HIS A 44 -16.42 -9.79 -0.57
CA HIS A 44 -16.55 -11.23 -0.75
C HIS A 44 -16.06 -11.76 -2.12
N LEU A 45 -15.90 -10.90 -3.12
CA LEU A 45 -15.38 -11.26 -4.44
C LEU A 45 -13.85 -11.09 -4.54
N LEU A 46 -13.27 -10.28 -3.67
CA LEU A 46 -11.87 -9.87 -3.77
C LEU A 46 -10.96 -10.87 -3.05
N THR A 47 -9.74 -11.02 -3.56
CA THR A 47 -8.65 -11.72 -2.86
C THR A 47 -7.65 -10.74 -2.27
N HIS A 48 -7.46 -9.60 -2.93
CA HIS A 48 -6.57 -8.53 -2.50
C HIS A 48 -7.27 -7.19 -2.62
N ILE A 49 -6.94 -6.29 -1.69
CA ILE A 49 -7.30 -4.89 -1.74
C ILE A 49 -6.02 -4.08 -1.65
N HIS A 50 -5.75 -3.32 -2.70
CA HIS A 50 -4.64 -2.40 -2.78
C HIS A 50 -5.15 -1.03 -2.32
N ILE A 51 -4.71 -0.60 -1.14
CA ILE A 51 -5.02 0.71 -0.57
C ILE A 51 -4.07 1.69 -1.23
N PHE A 52 -4.61 2.55 -2.08
CA PHE A 52 -3.81 3.46 -2.88
C PHE A 52 -3.42 4.69 -2.04
N LEU A 53 -2.11 4.91 -1.95
CA LEU A 53 -1.43 5.99 -1.24
C LEU A 53 -0.65 6.82 -2.26
N PHE A 54 -0.69 8.15 -2.15
CA PHE A 54 0.05 9.07 -3.01
C PHE A 54 1.35 9.50 -2.33
N GLU A 55 2.19 10.23 -3.04
CA GLU A 55 3.19 11.12 -2.44
C GLU A 55 4.08 10.47 -1.36
N ILE A 56 4.93 9.53 -1.79
CA ILE A 56 6.04 9.05 -0.99
C ILE A 56 7.18 10.06 -0.93
N HIS A 57 7.82 10.19 0.24
CA HIS A 57 9.01 11.01 0.38
C HIS A 57 10.29 10.16 0.33
N PHE A 58 11.34 10.68 -0.30
CA PHE A 58 12.61 9.96 -0.48
C PHE A 58 13.56 10.01 0.72
N ASN A 59 13.47 11.07 1.53
CA ASN A 59 14.14 11.12 2.82
C ASN A 59 13.67 9.95 3.72
N PRO A 60 14.58 9.03 4.11
CA PRO A 60 14.24 7.86 4.92
C PRO A 60 13.51 8.20 6.22
N SER A 61 13.82 9.34 6.85
CA SER A 61 13.21 9.74 8.13
C SER A 61 11.73 10.06 8.04
N ILE A 62 11.22 10.39 6.85
CA ILE A 62 9.83 10.80 6.62
C ILE A 62 9.18 10.04 5.45
N ALA A 63 9.77 8.90 5.05
CA ALA A 63 9.36 8.17 3.85
C ALA A 63 7.85 7.87 3.81
N LEU A 64 7.27 7.48 4.94
CA LEU A 64 5.84 7.21 5.06
C LEU A 64 5.19 8.00 6.19
N VAL A 65 5.02 9.29 5.96
CA VAL A 65 4.26 10.18 6.85
C VAL A 65 2.87 10.38 6.23
N THR A 66 1.83 9.96 6.95
CA THR A 66 0.46 9.77 6.43
C THR A 66 -0.19 11.04 5.89
N ASN A 67 0.10 12.19 6.49
CA ASN A 67 -0.35 13.50 6.02
C ASN A 67 0.31 13.96 4.70
N TYR A 68 1.33 13.25 4.21
CA TYR A 68 1.80 13.38 2.83
C TYR A 68 1.28 12.23 1.97
N LEU A 69 1.05 11.05 2.54
CA LEU A 69 0.64 9.87 1.76
C LEU A 69 -0.82 9.85 1.33
N THR A 70 -1.66 10.57 2.07
CA THR A 70 -3.08 10.65 1.80
C THR A 70 -3.43 12.10 1.57
N SER A 71 -4.32 12.39 0.61
CA SER A 71 -5.02 13.70 0.58
C SER A 71 -5.79 13.96 1.88
N GLU A 72 -5.97 12.91 2.67
CA GLU A 72 -6.74 12.85 3.90
C GLU A 72 -5.91 13.14 5.16
N SER A 73 -6.60 13.45 6.25
CA SER A 73 -5.99 13.66 7.57
C SER A 73 -5.49 12.35 8.19
N ASN A 74 -4.61 12.45 9.19
CA ASN A 74 -4.16 11.30 9.98
C ASN A 74 -5.31 10.55 10.67
N GLU A 75 -6.39 11.26 11.05
CA GLU A 75 -7.58 10.63 11.65
C GLU A 75 -8.26 9.70 10.65
N ARG A 76 -8.42 10.15 9.40
CA ARG A 76 -9.00 9.34 8.33
C ARG A 76 -8.16 8.11 8.01
N TRP A 77 -6.84 8.22 8.08
CA TRP A 77 -5.95 7.04 7.94
C TRP A 77 -6.22 5.98 9.02
N GLN A 78 -6.43 6.39 10.27
CA GLN A 78 -6.77 5.44 11.34
C GLN A 78 -8.13 4.75 11.09
N GLU A 79 -9.11 5.46 10.53
CA GLU A 79 -10.39 4.85 10.15
C GLU A 79 -10.22 3.79 9.06
N ILE A 80 -9.36 4.05 8.06
CA ILE A 80 -9.04 3.09 6.99
C ILE A 80 -8.41 1.84 7.58
N LEU A 81 -7.41 1.99 8.46
CA LEU A 81 -6.79 0.85 9.14
C LEU A 81 -7.79 0.07 10.01
N SER A 82 -8.72 0.75 10.66
CA SER A 82 -9.80 0.09 11.40
C SER A 82 -10.68 -0.76 10.47
N ASP A 83 -11.06 -0.24 9.30
CA ASP A 83 -11.84 -1.00 8.31
C ASP A 83 -11.05 -2.23 7.82
N VAL A 84 -9.75 -2.06 7.54
CA VAL A 84 -8.85 -3.16 7.15
C VAL A 84 -8.88 -4.28 8.18
N HIS A 85 -8.69 -3.94 9.45
CA HIS A 85 -8.65 -4.91 10.54
C HIS A 85 -10.00 -5.62 10.74
N GLU A 86 -11.12 -4.90 10.65
CA GLU A 86 -12.46 -5.53 10.72
C GLU A 86 -12.69 -6.50 9.56
N ILE A 87 -12.35 -6.11 8.34
CA ILE A 87 -12.58 -6.92 7.15
C ILE A 87 -11.74 -8.21 7.18
N ARG A 88 -10.45 -8.14 7.53
CA ARG A 88 -9.58 -9.34 7.57
C ARG A 88 -10.00 -10.35 8.62
N HIS A 89 -10.71 -9.94 9.67
CA HIS A 89 -11.26 -10.86 10.66
C HIS A 89 -12.43 -11.69 10.09
N ARG A 90 -13.07 -11.21 9.02
CA ARG A 90 -14.25 -11.85 8.42
C ARG A 90 -13.95 -12.52 7.08
N TYR A 91 -12.95 -12.04 6.36
CA TYR A 91 -12.65 -12.49 5.01
C TYR A 91 -11.16 -12.80 4.84
N PRO A 92 -10.80 -13.87 4.12
CA PRO A 92 -9.42 -14.21 3.82
C PRO A 92 -8.86 -13.32 2.71
N ILE A 93 -8.78 -12.02 2.98
CA ILE A 93 -8.34 -10.96 2.05
C ILE A 93 -7.02 -10.40 2.51
N LYS A 94 -6.18 -10.09 1.54
CA LYS A 94 -4.89 -9.44 1.74
C LYS A 94 -5.00 -7.95 1.48
N PHE A 95 -4.43 -7.15 2.37
CA PHE A 95 -4.39 -5.70 2.24
C PHE A 95 -2.99 -5.24 1.91
N ILE A 96 -2.83 -4.58 0.77
CA ILE A 96 -1.55 -4.16 0.23
C ILE A 96 -1.51 -2.63 0.23
N ALA A 97 -0.44 -2.03 0.75
CA ALA A 97 -0.21 -0.60 0.55
C ALA A 97 0.32 -0.40 -0.87
N SER A 98 -0.47 0.20 -1.74
CA SER A 98 -0.06 0.56 -3.10
C SER A 98 0.40 2.01 -3.08
N ILE A 99 1.69 2.22 -3.25
CA ILE A 99 2.38 3.50 -3.04
C ILE A 99 2.76 4.06 -4.39
N LEU A 100 2.11 5.15 -4.78
CA LEU A 100 2.43 5.89 -5.99
C LEU A 100 3.47 6.97 -5.69
N ASP A 101 4.50 7.03 -6.53
CA ASP A 101 5.38 8.20 -6.58
C ASP A 101 4.78 9.28 -7.49
N ASN A 102 4.55 10.47 -6.92
CA ASN A 102 4.14 11.66 -7.68
C ASN A 102 5.22 12.75 -7.65
N SER A 103 6.48 12.37 -7.45
CA SER A 103 7.53 13.36 -7.34
C SER A 103 8.00 13.84 -8.71
N TYR A 104 7.67 15.10 -9.01
CA TYR A 104 8.44 15.93 -9.93
C TYR A 104 9.89 16.17 -9.45
N LEU A 105 10.28 15.65 -8.28
CA LEU A 105 11.39 16.18 -7.49
C LEU A 105 12.58 15.24 -7.33
N MET A 106 12.48 13.92 -7.50
CA MET A 106 13.64 13.03 -7.42
C MET A 106 13.41 11.75 -8.22
N LYS A 107 14.41 11.34 -9.00
CA LYS A 107 14.39 10.03 -9.66
C LYS A 107 14.61 8.93 -8.60
N PHE A 108 13.57 8.13 -8.31
CA PHE A 108 13.65 7.00 -7.38
C PHE A 108 14.90 6.15 -7.64
N GLY A 109 15.71 5.93 -6.61
CA GLY A 109 16.91 5.07 -6.68
C GLY A 109 18.11 5.65 -7.45
N ILE A 110 17.98 6.79 -8.14
CA ILE A 110 19.11 7.40 -8.88
C ILE A 110 19.94 8.31 -7.98
N GLU A 111 19.33 8.94 -6.98
CA GLU A 111 19.98 9.95 -6.12
C GLU A 111 20.20 9.49 -4.67
N MET A 112 19.90 8.23 -4.36
CA MET A 112 20.09 7.66 -3.03
C MET A 112 21.36 6.81 -3.00
N THR A 113 22.16 6.97 -1.94
CA THR A 113 23.20 5.99 -1.61
C THR A 113 22.56 4.66 -1.16
N ASP A 114 23.29 3.55 -1.28
CA ASP A 114 22.82 2.23 -0.79
C ASP A 114 22.32 2.28 0.65
N LYS A 115 23.03 3.01 1.52
CA LYS A 115 22.63 3.21 2.91
C LYS A 115 21.28 3.93 3.04
N GLN A 116 21.06 4.99 2.26
CA GLN A 116 19.78 5.71 2.27
C GLN A 116 18.65 4.83 1.73
N LEU A 117 18.92 4.02 0.70
CA LEU A 117 17.95 3.08 0.15
C LEU A 117 17.56 2.02 1.19
N ASP A 118 18.52 1.46 1.92
CA ASP A 118 18.27 0.51 3.00
C ASP A 118 17.44 1.13 4.13
N GLU A 119 17.79 2.34 4.57
CA GLU A 119 17.04 3.07 5.60
C GLU A 119 15.60 3.38 5.16
N TRP A 120 15.42 3.72 3.88
CA TRP A 120 14.11 3.98 3.30
C TRP A 120 13.27 2.70 3.23
N CYS A 121 13.83 1.62 2.67
CA CYS A 121 13.17 0.31 2.58
C CYS A 121 12.75 -0.19 3.96
N TYR A 122 13.63 -0.07 4.96
CA TYR A 122 13.31 -0.45 6.33
C TYR A 122 12.20 0.43 6.93
N THR A 123 12.20 1.73 6.65
CA THR A 123 11.14 2.63 7.12
C THR A 123 9.79 2.28 6.51
N VAL A 124 9.75 2.03 5.20
CA VAL A 124 8.55 1.62 4.48
C VAL A 124 8.02 0.29 5.04
N TYR A 125 8.89 -0.71 5.15
CA TYR A 125 8.55 -2.02 5.71
C TYR A 125 8.02 -1.92 7.14
N ARG A 126 8.73 -1.23 8.03
CA ARG A 126 8.32 -1.06 9.42
C ARG A 126 6.94 -0.42 9.51
N LYS A 127 6.70 0.65 8.76
CA LYS A 127 5.41 1.35 8.75
C LYS A 127 4.29 0.47 8.21
N VAL A 128 4.45 -0.11 7.03
CA VAL A 128 3.39 -0.87 6.36
C VAL A 128 3.12 -2.21 7.04
N VAL A 129 4.16 -3.00 7.28
CA VAL A 129 4.01 -4.40 7.70
C VAL A 129 3.95 -4.53 9.22
N ILE A 130 4.72 -3.73 9.96
CA ILE A 130 4.79 -3.85 11.43
C ILE A 130 3.75 -2.93 12.09
N GLU A 131 3.76 -1.64 11.76
CA GLU A 131 2.93 -0.65 12.46
C GLU A 131 1.47 -0.67 11.96
N TRP A 132 1.23 -0.63 10.65
CA TRP A 132 -0.11 -0.70 10.05
C TRP A 132 -0.62 -2.13 9.88
N GLN A 133 0.26 -3.12 10.06
CA GLN A 133 -0.05 -4.54 9.93
C GLN A 133 -0.68 -4.92 8.58
N LEU A 134 -0.30 -4.25 7.49
CA LEU A 134 -0.74 -4.64 6.14
C LEU A 134 0.04 -5.86 5.66
N ASP A 135 -0.51 -6.57 4.68
CA ASP A 135 0.01 -7.84 4.18
C ASP A 135 1.14 -7.68 3.16
N GLY A 136 1.33 -6.48 2.61
CA GLY A 136 2.37 -6.24 1.64
C GLY A 136 2.45 -4.79 1.15
N ILE A 137 3.42 -4.57 0.27
CA ILE A 137 3.73 -3.30 -0.36
C ILE A 137 3.69 -3.53 -1.87
N ASP A 138 3.02 -2.64 -2.57
CA ASP A 138 2.97 -2.51 -4.02
C ASP A 138 3.55 -1.14 -4.35
N LEU A 139 4.58 -1.10 -5.20
CA LEU A 139 5.30 0.13 -5.53
C LEU A 139 4.95 0.51 -6.96
N ASP A 140 4.20 1.60 -7.10
CA ASP A 140 3.74 2.12 -8.37
C ASP A 140 4.57 3.36 -8.74
N PHE A 141 5.71 3.13 -9.39
CA PHE A 141 6.58 4.22 -9.85
C PHE A 141 6.16 4.63 -11.27
N GLU A 142 5.06 5.35 -11.37
CA GLU A 142 4.66 5.97 -12.64
C GLU A 142 5.56 7.18 -12.89
N SER A 143 6.55 7.03 -13.78
CA SER A 143 7.47 8.11 -14.12
C SER A 143 6.72 9.27 -14.79
N THR A 144 6.41 10.33 -14.06
CA THR A 144 5.76 11.51 -14.64
C THR A 144 6.71 12.41 -15.45
N ASN A 145 7.99 12.09 -15.61
CA ASN A 145 8.96 12.99 -16.26
C ASN A 145 9.99 12.33 -17.20
N GLN A 146 9.56 11.49 -18.14
CA GLN A 146 10.44 11.12 -19.27
C GLN A 146 9.91 11.52 -20.66
N PHE A 147 8.74 12.15 -20.77
CA PHE A 147 8.20 12.62 -22.06
C PHE A 147 8.18 14.15 -22.26
N ASP A 148 8.25 14.97 -21.20
CA ASP A 148 8.12 16.44 -21.36
C ASP A 148 9.44 17.24 -21.31
N TYR A 149 10.57 16.62 -20.95
CA TYR A 149 11.88 17.31 -20.95
C TYR A 149 12.60 17.23 -22.31
N ASP A 150 12.37 16.16 -23.09
CA ASP A 150 12.97 16.00 -24.42
C ASP A 150 12.21 16.76 -25.53
N MET A 151 10.97 17.19 -25.30
CA MET A 151 10.22 18.04 -26.25
C MET A 151 10.50 19.54 -26.10
N ASN A 152 11.09 19.99 -24.98
CA ASN A 152 11.38 21.41 -24.74
C ASN A 152 12.85 21.80 -24.98
N THR A 153 13.74 20.85 -25.25
CA THR A 153 15.16 21.12 -25.54
C THR A 153 15.52 21.06 -27.03
N GLN A 154 14.56 20.77 -27.92
CA GLN A 154 14.77 20.84 -29.38
C GLN A 154 14.24 22.12 -30.06
N ASN A 155 13.74 23.12 -29.31
CA ASN A 155 13.16 24.35 -29.91
C ASN A 155 13.79 25.67 -29.44
N TYR A 156 14.98 25.66 -28.86
CA TYR A 156 15.77 26.89 -28.67
C TYR A 156 17.20 26.67 -29.16
N ASN A 157 17.41 27.09 -30.42
CA ASN A 157 18.64 27.56 -31.09
C ASN A 157 20.00 27.02 -30.60
#